data_AF-A0A7S3FBX8-F1
#
_entry.id   AF-A0A7S3FBX8-F1
#
_cell.length_a   1.000
_cell.length_b   1.000
_cell.length_c   1.000
_cell.angle_alpha   90.00
_cell.angle_beta   90.00
_cell.angle_gamma   90.00
#
_symmetry.space_group_name_H-M   'P 1'
#
loop_
_entity.id
_entity.type
_entity.pdbx_description
1 polymer ?
#
loop_
_entity_poly.entity_id
_entity_poly.type
_entity_poly.pdbx_seq_one_letter_code
_entity_poly.pdbx_strand_id
1 'polypeptide(L)'
;DTPGILDHALEQRNTIEMQAVTALAHLRAAVLYVVDISEQCGYTLEAQASLFHSIKPLFINKPLLVVCNKTDARAWDELSAEQIELIDEMRKVADPDAVAAGEPPLTMSTVSEQGVMEVKQ
;
A
#
# COMPACT_ATOMS: atom_id res chain seq x y z
N ASP A 1 13.15 2.19 0.84
CA ASP A 1 12.45 2.19 2.13
C ASP A 1 12.30 3.63 2.60
N THR A 2 11.16 4.00 3.19
CA THR A 2 10.84 5.37 3.61
C THR A 2 10.38 5.41 5.07
N PRO A 3 11.20 4.89 6.02
CA PRO A 3 10.81 4.75 7.43
C PRO A 3 10.46 6.12 8.03
N GLY A 4 9.33 6.22 8.74
CA GLY A 4 8.90 7.44 9.44
C GLY A 4 8.41 8.56 8.53
N ILE A 5 8.62 8.46 7.21
CA ILE A 5 8.24 9.52 6.28
C ILE A 5 6.77 9.39 5.92
N LEU A 6 6.21 8.19 5.77
CA LEU A 6 4.85 8.01 5.25
C LEU A 6 3.85 7.44 6.27
N ASP A 7 4.18 7.46 7.55
CA ASP A 7 3.49 6.66 8.58
C ASP A 7 2.30 7.41 9.22
N HIS A 8 2.17 8.72 8.97
CA HIS A 8 1.09 9.58 9.46
C HIS A 8 0.61 10.58 8.40
N ALA A 9 -0.59 11.13 8.61
CA ALA A 9 -1.25 12.05 7.70
C ALA A 9 -0.38 13.27 7.36
N LEU A 10 -0.52 13.80 6.15
CA LEU A 10 0.33 14.88 5.63
C LEU A 10 0.31 16.16 6.46
N GLU A 11 -0.85 16.46 7.05
CA GLU A 11 -1.11 17.67 7.85
C GLU A 11 -0.38 17.66 9.20
N GLN A 12 0.03 16.48 9.67
CA GLN A 12 0.70 16.29 10.95
C GLN A 12 2.24 16.36 10.85
N ARG A 13 2.76 16.69 9.66
CA ARG A 13 4.19 16.60 9.37
C ARG A 13 4.96 17.87 9.66
N ASN A 14 6.18 17.71 10.12
CA ASN A 14 7.11 18.81 10.30
C ASN A 14 7.79 19.24 8.97
N THR A 15 8.51 20.36 9.00
CA THR A 15 9.18 20.92 7.82
C THR A 15 10.27 20.02 7.22
N ILE A 16 10.91 19.15 8.00
CA ILE A 16 11.93 18.20 7.52
C ILE A 16 11.26 17.05 6.77
N GLU A 17 10.18 16.51 7.33
CA GLU A 17 9.36 15.46 6.70
C GLU A 17 8.72 15.94 5.39
N MET A 18 8.32 17.21 5.34
CA MET A 18 7.76 17.82 4.13
C MET A 18 8.80 17.94 2.99
N GLN A 19 10.09 18.11 3.30
CA GLN A 19 11.15 18.07 2.28
C GLN A 19 11.30 16.66 1.68
N ALA A 20 11.25 15.62 2.51
CA ALA A 20 11.27 14.24 2.05
C ALA A 20 10.04 13.90 1.18
N VAL A 21 8.87 14.39 1.55
CA VAL A 21 7.64 14.31 0.75
C VAL A 21 7.79 14.99 -0.61
N THR A 22 8.37 16.19 -0.63
CA THR A 22 8.57 16.94 -1.88
C THR A 22 9.54 16.21 -2.80
N ALA A 23 10.61 15.61 -2.27
CA ALA A 23 11.51 14.76 -3.04
C ALA A 23 10.78 13.55 -3.62
N LEU A 24 9.95 12.88 -2.81
CA LEU A 24 9.11 11.76 -3.26
C LEU A 24 8.11 12.18 -4.35
N ALA A 25 7.59 13.40 -4.34
CA ALA A 25 6.68 13.90 -5.38
C ALA A 25 7.40 14.12 -6.74
N HIS A 26 8.68 14.50 -6.75
CA HIS A 26 9.41 14.82 -7.99
C HIS A 26 10.24 13.66 -8.56
N LEU A 27 10.48 12.61 -7.78
CA LEU A 27 11.28 11.46 -8.22
C LEU A 27 10.50 10.61 -9.24
N ARG A 28 11.09 10.30 -10.40
CA ARG A 28 10.48 9.39 -11.37
C ARG A 28 10.68 7.94 -10.90
N ALA A 29 9.65 7.38 -10.28
CA ALA A 29 9.63 6.00 -9.81
C ALA A 29 8.20 5.46 -9.75
N ALA A 30 8.08 4.13 -9.73
CA ALA A 30 6.89 3.46 -9.27
C ALA A 30 6.84 3.49 -7.74
N VAL A 31 5.62 3.52 -7.19
CA VAL A 31 5.36 3.55 -5.75
C VAL A 31 4.68 2.24 -5.37
N LEU A 32 5.22 1.58 -4.35
CA LEU A 32 4.62 0.39 -3.74
C LEU A 32 3.99 0.78 -2.42
N TYR A 33 2.69 0.58 -2.28
CA TYR A 33 1.97 0.70 -1.03
C TYR A 33 1.77 -0.68 -0.42
N VAL A 34 2.50 -0.97 0.65
CA VAL A 34 2.49 -2.28 1.30
C VAL A 34 1.46 -2.28 2.42
N VAL A 35 0.46 -3.15 2.31
CA VAL A 35 -0.60 -3.36 3.30
C VAL A 35 -0.25 -4.60 4.12
N ASP A 36 -0.20 -4.47 5.44
CA ASP A 36 -0.05 -5.61 6.34
C ASP A 36 -1.45 -6.18 6.66
N ILE A 37 -1.82 -7.28 6.01
CA ILE A 37 -3.15 -7.89 6.20
C ILE A 37 -3.30 -8.58 7.56
N SER A 38 -2.18 -8.84 8.25
CA SER A 38 -2.18 -9.43 9.59
C SER A 38 -2.45 -8.41 10.70
N GLU A 39 -2.38 -7.10 10.40
CA GLU A 39 -2.52 -5.99 11.36
C GLU A 39 -1.48 -5.99 12.51
N GLN A 40 -0.46 -6.86 12.44
CA GLN A 40 0.59 -6.95 13.45
C GLN A 40 1.51 -5.72 13.48
N CYS A 41 1.41 -4.84 12.48
CA CYS A 41 2.06 -3.53 12.47
C CYS A 41 1.47 -2.55 13.50
N GLY A 42 0.36 -2.90 14.17
CA GLY A 42 -0.30 -2.06 15.17
C GLY A 42 -1.37 -1.13 14.60
N TYR A 43 -1.72 -1.29 13.33
CA TYR A 43 -2.75 -0.52 12.63
C TYR A 43 -3.77 -1.45 11.97
N THR A 44 -5.06 -1.12 12.10
CA THR A 44 -6.13 -1.86 11.41
C THR A 44 -6.09 -1.61 9.91
N LEU A 45 -6.73 -2.48 9.13
CA LEU A 45 -6.86 -2.30 7.68
C LEU A 45 -7.56 -0.98 7.32
N GLU A 46 -8.56 -0.54 8.10
CA GLU A 46 -9.23 0.75 7.90
C GLU A 46 -8.29 1.93 8.11
N ALA A 47 -7.43 1.85 9.13
CA ALA A 47 -6.42 2.88 9.38
C ALA A 47 -5.39 2.93 8.23
N GLN A 48 -4.95 1.77 7.73
CA GLN A 48 -4.06 1.68 6.57
C GLN A 48 -4.73 2.26 5.31
N ALA A 49 -6.00 1.94 5.04
CA ALA A 49 -6.73 2.50 3.91
C ALA A 49 -6.92 4.02 4.01
N SER A 50 -7.24 4.54 5.19
CA SER A 50 -7.33 5.98 5.44
C SER A 50 -6.00 6.69 5.15
N LEU A 51 -4.88 6.10 5.60
CA LEU A 51 -3.55 6.61 5.30
C LEU A 51 -3.27 6.62 3.79
N PHE A 52 -3.56 5.52 3.09
CA PHE A 52 -3.43 5.43 1.63
C PHE A 52 -4.13 6.58 0.91
N HIS A 53 -5.40 6.84 1.23
CA HIS A 53 -6.15 7.94 0.62
C HIS A 53 -5.57 9.32 0.94
N SER A 54 -5.04 9.50 2.15
CA SER A 54 -4.43 10.78 2.57
C SER A 54 -3.13 11.10 1.82
N ILE A 55 -2.31 10.09 1.49
CA ILE A 55 -1.01 10.29 0.83
C ILE A 55 -1.06 10.10 -0.68
N LYS A 56 -2.11 9.48 -1.23
CA LYS A 56 -2.29 9.26 -2.68
C LYS A 56 -2.02 10.50 -3.54
N PRO A 57 -2.49 11.72 -3.17
CA PRO A 57 -2.26 12.91 -4.01
C PRO A 57 -0.78 13.23 -4.29
N LEU A 58 0.16 12.71 -3.50
CA LEU A 58 1.59 12.89 -3.71
C LEU A 58 2.13 12.08 -4.90
N PHE A 59 1.41 11.04 -5.29
CA PHE A 59 1.84 10.06 -6.29
C PHE A 59 1.10 10.24 -7.62
N ILE A 60 0.47 11.41 -7.84
CA ILE A 60 -0.15 11.75 -9.12
C ILE A 60 0.87 11.59 -10.25
N ASN A 61 0.43 10.97 -11.34
CA ASN A 61 1.25 10.63 -12.52
C ASN A 61 2.38 9.62 -12.25
N LYS A 62 2.28 8.81 -11.20
CA LYS A 62 3.21 7.70 -10.92
C LYS A 62 2.46 6.38 -10.92
N PRO A 63 3.08 5.28 -11.42
CA PRO A 63 2.56 3.94 -11.16
C PRO A 63 2.48 3.72 -9.65
N LEU A 64 1.31 3.34 -9.16
CA LEU A 64 1.06 3.06 -7.75
C LEU A 64 0.46 1.66 -7.65
N LEU A 65 1.13 0.76 -6.92
CA LEU A 65 0.67 -0.60 -6.71
C LEU A 65 0.38 -0.84 -5.24
N VAL A 66 -0.73 -1.51 -4.95
CA VAL A 66 -1.08 -1.96 -3.60
C VAL A 66 -0.71 -3.43 -3.48
N VAL A 67 0.11 -3.78 -2.48
CA VAL A 67 0.59 -5.14 -2.25
C VAL A 67 0.29 -5.58 -0.83
N CYS A 68 -0.30 -6.76 -0.71
CA CYS A 68 -0.69 -7.37 0.56
C CYS A 68 0.46 -8.23 1.10
N ASN A 69 1.07 -7.82 2.20
CA ASN A 69 2.20 -8.50 2.82
C ASN A 69 1.77 -9.29 4.07
N LYS A 70 2.68 -10.15 4.57
CA LYS A 70 2.51 -11.04 5.73
C LYS A 70 1.42 -12.08 5.56
N THR A 71 1.26 -12.57 4.33
CA THR A 71 0.31 -13.65 4.01
C THR A 71 0.64 -14.99 4.70
N ASP A 72 1.85 -15.13 5.24
CA ASP A 72 2.26 -16.24 6.10
C ASP A 72 1.65 -16.18 7.51
N ALA A 73 1.39 -14.98 8.02
CA ALA A 73 0.84 -14.76 9.35
C ALA A 73 -0.70 -14.77 9.38
N ARG A 74 -1.32 -14.35 8.26
CA ARG A 74 -2.76 -14.38 8.04
C ARG A 74 -3.02 -14.60 6.56
N ALA A 75 -3.77 -15.63 6.20
CA ALA A 75 -4.04 -15.93 4.81
C ALA A 75 -5.08 -14.96 4.21
N TRP A 76 -5.04 -14.74 2.90
CA TRP A 76 -6.02 -13.91 2.20
C TRP A 76 -7.46 -14.40 2.40
N ASP A 77 -7.66 -15.71 2.38
CA ASP A 77 -8.97 -16.35 2.53
C ASP A 77 -9.56 -16.21 3.95
N GLU A 78 -8.79 -15.71 4.91
CA GLU A 78 -9.22 -15.43 6.29
C GLU A 78 -9.69 -13.98 6.48
N LEU A 79 -9.69 -13.17 5.41
CA LEU A 79 -10.22 -11.81 5.42
C LEU A 79 -11.74 -11.83 5.34
N SER A 80 -12.39 -10.92 6.07
CA SER A 80 -13.84 -10.73 5.93
C SER A 80 -14.19 -10.07 4.58
N ALA A 81 -15.45 -10.15 4.17
CA ALA A 81 -15.90 -9.52 2.93
C ALA A 81 -15.67 -8.00 2.95
N GLU A 82 -15.86 -7.35 4.10
CA GLU A 82 -15.63 -5.92 4.28
C GLU A 82 -14.14 -5.56 4.15
N GLN A 83 -13.25 -6.41 4.68
CA GLN A 83 -11.80 -6.21 4.57
C GLN A 83 -11.31 -6.38 3.13
N ILE A 84 -11.84 -7.38 2.41
CA ILE A 84 -11.54 -7.60 0.99
C ILE A 84 -12.02 -6.40 0.17
N GLU A 85 -13.25 -5.93 0.41
CA GLU A 85 -13.82 -4.78 -0.30
C GLU A 85 -12.97 -3.52 -0.09
N LEU A 86 -12.48 -3.28 1.13
CA LEU A 86 -11.60 -2.16 1.44
C LEU A 86 -10.27 -2.22 0.67
N ILE A 87 -9.66 -3.40 0.60
CA ILE A 87 -8.41 -3.58 -0.16
C ILE A 87 -8.66 -3.42 -1.65
N ASP A 88 -9.76 -3.98 -2.16
CA ASP A 88 -10.13 -3.84 -3.56
C ASP A 88 -10.48 -2.40 -3.94
N GLU A 89 -11.05 -1.60 -3.04
CA GLU A 89 -11.23 -0.16 -3.24
C GLU A 89 -9.88 0.53 -3.40
N MET A 90 -8.92 0.29 -2.50
CA MET A 90 -7.57 0.85 -2.63
C MET A 90 -6.91 0.45 -3.97
N ARG A 91 -7.05 -0.82 -4.36
CA ARG A 91 -6.51 -1.34 -5.63
C ARG A 91 -7.13 -0.66 -6.84
N LYS A 92 -8.47 -0.53 -6.90
CA LYS A 92 -9.19 0.18 -7.98
C LYS A 92 -8.74 1.63 -8.09
N VAL A 93 -8.46 2.25 -6.95
CA VAL A 93 -8.04 3.64 -6.86
C VAL A 93 -6.57 3.82 -7.27
N ALA A 94 -5.72 2.81 -7.07
CA ALA A 94 -4.31 2.79 -7.43
C ALA A 94 -4.10 2.45 -8.91
N ASP A 95 -4.72 1.37 -9.37
CA ASP A 95 -4.63 0.84 -10.73
C ASP A 95 -6.02 0.31 -11.18
N PRO A 96 -6.87 1.19 -11.73
CA PRO A 96 -8.22 0.82 -12.15
C PRO A 96 -8.21 -0.17 -13.31
N ASP A 97 -7.18 -0.14 -14.16
CA ASP A 97 -7.08 -0.97 -15.36
C ASP A 97 -6.75 -2.43 -14.98
N ALA A 98 -5.81 -2.63 -14.05
CA ALA A 98 -5.49 -3.96 -13.53
C ALA A 98 -6.70 -4.62 -12.85
N VAL A 99 -7.47 -3.86 -12.07
CA VAL A 99 -8.69 -4.40 -11.44
C VAL A 99 -9.79 -4.67 -12.47
N ALA A 100 -9.96 -3.80 -13.47
CA ALA A 100 -10.94 -4.02 -14.55
C ALA A 100 -10.59 -5.24 -15.42
N ALA A 101 -9.30 -5.55 -15.58
CA ALA A 101 -8.81 -6.77 -16.22
C ALA A 101 -9.03 -8.04 -15.39
N GLY A 102 -9.49 -7.91 -14.14
CA GLY A 102 -9.74 -9.04 -13.24
C GLY A 102 -8.47 -9.61 -12.62
N GLU A 103 -7.39 -8.84 -12.54
CA GLU A 103 -6.15 -9.29 -11.93
C GLU A 103 -6.34 -9.51 -10.41
N PRO A 104 -5.84 -10.62 -9.85
CA PRO A 104 -5.94 -10.89 -8.43
C PRO A 104 -5.05 -9.94 -7.61
N PRO A 105 -5.32 -9.76 -6.30
CA PRO A 105 -4.44 -9.02 -5.40
C PRO A 105 -3.02 -9.58 -5.41
N LEU A 106 -2.03 -8.69 -5.53
CA LEU A 106 -0.64 -9.05 -5.34
C LEU A 106 -0.41 -9.33 -3.85
N THR A 107 -0.05 -10.56 -3.55
CA THR A 107 0.22 -11.02 -2.18
C THR A 107 1.69 -11.41 -2.06
N MET A 108 2.29 -11.12 -0.91
CA MET A 108 3.65 -11.53 -0.60
C MET A 108 3.85 -11.86 0.88
N SER A 109 4.96 -12.51 1.17
CA SER A 109 5.53 -12.62 2.51
C SER A 109 7.02 -12.38 2.42
N THR A 110 7.49 -11.39 3.18
CA THR A 110 8.93 -11.13 3.32
C THR A 110 9.64 -12.14 4.23
N VAL A 111 8.90 -13.00 4.94
CA VAL A 111 9.46 -14.03 5.84
C VAL A 111 9.61 -15.37 5.11
N SER A 112 8.58 -15.80 4.39
CA SER A 112 8.63 -17.04 3.59
C SER A 112 9.17 -16.83 2.18
N GLU A 113 9.45 -15.58 1.79
CA GLU A 113 9.86 -15.15 0.44
C GLU A 113 8.83 -15.40 -0.67
N GLN A 114 7.62 -15.86 -0.31
CA GLN A 114 6.53 -16.11 -1.25
C GLN A 114 6.03 -14.79 -1.88
N GLY A 115 5.78 -14.79 -3.19
CA GLY A 115 5.22 -13.65 -3.94
C GLY A 115 6.17 -12.45 -4.13
N VAL A 116 7.33 -12.41 -3.48
CA VAL A 116 8.27 -11.27 -3.54
C VAL A 116 8.79 -11.03 -4.96
N MET A 117 9.07 -12.10 -5.72
CA MET A 117 9.55 -11.99 -7.09
C MET A 117 8.47 -11.59 -8.09
N GLU A 118 7.20 -11.85 -7.77
CA GLU A 118 6.05 -11.52 -8.63
C GLU A 118 5.77 -10.01 -8.58
N VAL A 119 5.94 -9.37 -7.42
CA VAL A 119 5.83 -7.91 -7.25
C VAL A 119 6.87 -7.13 -8.06
N LYS A 120 7.97 -7.77 -8.47
CA LYS A 120 9.06 -7.12 -9.22
C LYS A 120 8.78 -7.02 -10.73
N GLN A 121 7.89 -7.84 -11.26
CA GLN A 121 7.62 -7.91 -12.71
C GLN A 121 6.76 -6.74 -13.18
#